data_AF-A0A7Y0A9Z7-F1
#
_entry.id   AF-A0A7Y0A9Z7-F1
#
_cell.length_a   1.000
_cell.length_b   1.000
_cell.length_c   1.000
_cell.angle_alpha   90.00
_cell.angle_beta   90.00
_cell.angle_gamma   90.00
#
_symmetry.space_group_name_H-M   'P 1'
#
loop_
_entity.id
_entity.type
_entity.pdbx_description
1 polymer ?
#
loop_
_entity_poly.entity_id
_entity_poly.type
_entity_poly.pdbx_seq_one_letter_code
_entity_poly.pdbx_strand_id
1 'polypeptide(L)'
;MKTLLSYDLRIQQILIILFLAAIIAAAVTAQDFLYISIFIEFFIIAIVQYSLNIIKFLSNEYAKKDSRKLYIIVSTYVVITFLLFILGSFMKVNFHYDFLEWIPISWIALSPVLIIQSLVISFYDKEYKKINHHV
;
A
#
# COMPACT_ATOMS: atom_id res chain seq x y z
N MET A 1 0.64 -18.71 -7.32
CA MET A 1 0.12 -17.90 -6.19
C MET A 1 0.80 -18.21 -4.86
N LYS A 2 1.08 -19.49 -4.52
CA LYS A 2 1.76 -19.88 -3.25
C LYS A 2 3.16 -19.26 -3.05
N THR A 3 3.95 -19.09 -4.12
CA THR A 3 5.31 -18.55 -4.05
C THR A 3 5.36 -17.03 -3.82
N LEU A 4 4.51 -16.22 -4.46
CA LEU A 4 4.52 -14.77 -4.21
C LEU A 4 4.08 -14.44 -2.78
N LEU A 5 3.05 -15.14 -2.29
CA LEU A 5 2.50 -14.97 -0.94
C LEU A 5 3.43 -15.44 0.17
N SER A 6 4.40 -16.32 -0.11
CA SER A 6 5.42 -16.72 0.88
C SER A 6 6.50 -15.65 1.09
N TYR A 7 6.69 -14.76 0.10
CA TYR A 7 7.68 -13.68 0.15
C TYR A 7 7.05 -12.32 0.45
N ASP A 8 5.76 -12.25 0.72
CA ASP A 8 5.01 -11.00 0.84
C ASP A 8 5.64 -10.03 1.85
N LEU A 9 6.08 -10.53 3.01
CA LEU A 9 6.75 -9.73 4.03
C LEU A 9 8.05 -9.13 3.51
N ARG A 10 8.86 -9.93 2.79
CA ARG A 10 10.13 -9.47 2.22
C ARG A 10 9.89 -8.44 1.11
N ILE A 11 8.88 -8.67 0.27
CA ILE A 11 8.48 -7.73 -0.79
C ILE A 11 8.11 -6.38 -0.16
N GLN A 12 7.27 -6.37 0.87
CA GLN A 12 6.89 -5.13 1.56
C GLN A 12 8.09 -4.42 2.21
N GLN A 13 8.99 -5.16 2.85
CA GLN A 13 10.21 -4.60 3.44
C GLN A 13 11.13 -3.98 2.40
N ILE A 14 11.38 -4.66 1.28
CA ILE A 14 12.21 -4.17 0.18
C ILE A 14 11.62 -2.88 -0.40
N LEU A 15 10.32 -2.86 -0.65
CA LEU A 15 9.63 -1.67 -1.16
C LEU A 15 9.76 -0.47 -0.21
N ILE A 16 9.63 -0.69 1.09
CA ILE A 16 9.79 0.39 2.08
C ILE A 16 11.25 0.87 2.16
N ILE A 17 12.22 -0.04 2.06
CA ILE A 17 13.64 0.33 2.04
C ILE A 17 13.97 1.15 0.78
N LEU A 18 13.45 0.75 -0.38
CA LEU A 18 13.62 1.49 -1.64
C LEU A 18 13.03 2.89 -1.54
N PHE A 19 11.83 3.02 -0.98
CA PHE A 19 11.18 4.31 -0.74
C PHE A 19 12.00 5.22 0.17
N LEU A 20 12.54 4.68 1.28
CA LEU A 20 13.41 5.44 2.17
C LEU A 20 14.71 5.86 1.48
N ALA A 21 15.29 4.99 0.66
CA ALA A 21 16.48 5.32 -0.13
C ALA A 21 16.19 6.43 -1.15
N ALA A 22 15.02 6.41 -1.79
CA ALA A 22 14.58 7.45 -2.71
C ALA A 22 14.42 8.81 -2.00
N ILE A 23 13.83 8.84 -0.80
CA ILE A 23 13.74 10.06 0.02
C ILE A 23 15.13 10.61 0.35
N ILE A 24 16.06 9.76 0.78
CA ILE A 24 17.43 10.18 1.10
C ILE A 24 18.13 10.73 -0.14
N ALA A 25 17.99 10.06 -1.29
CA ALA A 25 18.58 10.52 -2.55
C ALA A 25 18.02 11.87 -2.99
N ALA A 26 16.71 12.08 -2.87
CA ALA A 26 16.07 13.37 -3.18
C ALA A 26 16.57 14.49 -2.26
N ALA A 27 16.68 14.21 -0.95
CA ALA A 27 17.17 15.17 0.02
C ALA A 27 18.63 15.60 -0.23
N VAL A 28 19.48 14.69 -0.71
CA VAL A 28 20.90 14.98 -0.99
C VAL A 28 21.10 15.70 -2.31
N THR A 29 20.35 15.33 -3.35
CA THR A 29 20.59 15.83 -4.71
C THR A 29 19.72 17.04 -5.09
N ALA A 30 18.65 17.31 -4.31
CA ALA A 30 17.71 18.40 -4.52
C ALA A 30 17.10 18.46 -5.93
N GLN A 31 17.01 17.32 -6.63
CA GLN A 31 16.46 17.25 -7.98
C GLN A 31 14.94 17.14 -7.98
N ASP A 32 14.27 18.05 -8.70
CA ASP A 32 12.80 18.10 -8.80
C ASP A 32 12.16 16.79 -9.29
N PHE A 33 12.84 16.10 -10.22
CA PHE A 33 12.38 14.81 -10.77
C PHE A 33 12.25 13.70 -9.70
N LEU A 34 13.08 13.74 -8.66
CA LEU A 34 13.04 12.73 -7.61
C LEU A 34 11.80 12.88 -6.71
N TYR A 35 11.26 14.08 -6.53
CA TYR A 35 10.01 14.27 -5.79
C TYR A 35 8.81 13.64 -6.49
N ILE A 36 8.73 13.76 -7.82
CA ILE A 36 7.68 13.10 -8.62
C ILE A 36 7.83 11.57 -8.51
N SER A 37 9.08 11.08 -8.57
CA SER A 37 9.37 9.65 -8.46
C SER A 37 8.96 9.07 -7.10
N ILE A 38 9.25 9.79 -6.00
CA ILE A 38 8.82 9.43 -4.64
C ILE A 38 7.29 9.37 -4.54
N PHE A 39 6.60 10.37 -5.12
CA PHE A 39 5.14 10.38 -5.11
C PHE A 39 4.56 9.17 -5.85
N ILE A 40 5.09 8.83 -7.03
CA ILE A 40 4.67 7.65 -7.79
C ILE A 40 4.96 6.36 -7.01
N GLU A 41 6.17 6.22 -6.48
CA GLU A 41 6.60 5.04 -5.71
C GLU A 41 5.69 4.80 -4.51
N PHE A 42 5.33 5.86 -3.78
CA PHE A 42 4.41 5.80 -2.65
C PHE A 42 3.07 5.14 -2.99
N PHE A 43 2.44 5.53 -4.10
CA PHE A 43 1.18 4.93 -4.53
C PHE A 43 1.35 3.52 -5.09
N ILE A 44 2.49 3.21 -5.74
CA ILE A 44 2.79 1.84 -6.17
C ILE A 44 2.87 0.91 -4.95
N ILE A 45 3.52 1.33 -3.86
CA ILE A 45 3.59 0.56 -2.62
C ILE A 45 2.20 0.29 -2.06
N ALA A 46 1.35 1.31 -2.00
CA ALA A 46 -0.03 1.17 -1.53
C ALA A 46 -0.83 0.17 -2.39
N ILE A 47 -0.70 0.22 -3.71
CA ILE A 47 -1.36 -0.72 -4.64
C ILE A 47 -0.88 -2.16 -4.41
N VAL A 48 0.43 -2.38 -4.30
CA VAL A 48 1.01 -3.72 -4.09
C VAL A 48 0.54 -4.31 -2.77
N GLN A 49 0.60 -3.54 -1.69
CA GLN A 49 0.17 -3.98 -0.36
C GLN A 49 -1.33 -4.26 -0.30
N TYR A 50 -2.15 -3.39 -0.90
CA TYR A 50 -3.58 -3.59 -1.02
C TYR A 50 -3.88 -4.91 -1.75
N SER A 51 -3.25 -5.12 -2.89
CA SER A 51 -3.42 -6.33 -3.70
C SER A 51 -3.03 -7.59 -2.92
N LEU A 52 -1.89 -7.59 -2.23
CA LEU A 52 -1.45 -8.71 -1.40
C LEU A 52 -2.45 -9.03 -0.29
N ASN A 53 -2.97 -8.02 0.41
CA ASN A 53 -3.94 -8.22 1.49
C ASN A 53 -5.31 -8.69 0.99
N ILE A 54 -5.77 -8.22 -0.18
CA ILE A 54 -6.98 -8.75 -0.84
C ILE A 54 -6.79 -10.23 -1.18
N ILE A 55 -5.68 -10.58 -1.84
CA ILE A 55 -5.38 -11.97 -2.21
C ILE A 55 -5.34 -12.87 -0.95
N LYS A 56 -4.71 -12.40 0.12
CA LYS A 56 -4.68 -13.12 1.41
C LYS A 56 -6.05 -13.24 2.05
N PHE A 57 -6.89 -12.22 1.96
CA PHE A 57 -8.25 -12.26 2.51
C PHE A 57 -9.14 -13.27 1.79
N LEU A 58 -8.97 -13.38 0.48
CA LEU A 58 -9.69 -14.35 -0.36
C LEU A 58 -9.14 -15.78 -0.25
N SER A 59 -7.91 -15.94 0.23
CA SER A 59 -7.28 -17.25 0.42
C SER A 59 -7.75 -17.93 1.72
N ASN A 60 -8.04 -19.23 1.63
CA ASN A 60 -8.35 -20.05 2.80
C ASN A 60 -7.11 -20.38 3.65
N GLU A 61 -5.89 -20.12 3.15
CA GLU A 61 -4.64 -20.38 3.87
C GLU A 61 -4.33 -19.34 4.97
N TYR A 62 -5.10 -18.25 5.03
CA TYR A 62 -4.85 -17.13 5.94
C TYR A 62 -6.08 -16.84 6.81
N ALA A 63 -5.85 -16.57 8.09
CA ALA A 63 -6.92 -16.23 9.02
C ALA A 63 -7.60 -14.90 8.63
N LYS A 64 -8.94 -14.88 8.57
CA LYS A 64 -9.74 -13.70 8.23
C LYS A 64 -9.93 -12.76 9.43
N LYS A 65 -8.81 -12.21 9.94
CA LYS A 65 -8.79 -11.30 11.09
C LYS A 65 -9.50 -9.97 10.77
N ASP A 66 -10.13 -9.37 11.77
CA ASP A 66 -10.81 -8.07 11.62
C ASP A 66 -9.86 -6.94 11.25
N SER A 67 -8.60 -7.01 11.71
CA SER A 67 -7.54 -6.07 11.30
C SER A 67 -7.31 -6.06 9.78
N ARG A 68 -7.43 -7.20 9.11
CA ARG A 68 -7.33 -7.28 7.63
C ARG A 68 -8.57 -6.72 6.95
N LYS A 69 -9.77 -6.94 7.50
CA LYS A 69 -11.01 -6.35 6.97
C LYS A 69 -10.94 -4.82 7.04
N LEU A 70 -10.57 -4.27 8.19
CA LEU A 70 -10.39 -2.83 8.38
C LEU A 70 -9.35 -2.27 7.42
N TYR A 71 -8.19 -2.92 7.32
CA TYR A 71 -7.14 -2.54 6.38
C TYR A 71 -7.66 -2.47 4.94
N ILE A 72 -8.37 -3.51 4.50
CA ILE A 72 -8.93 -3.58 3.14
C ILE A 72 -9.89 -2.41 2.92
N ILE A 73 -10.84 -2.17 3.81
CA ILE A 73 -11.84 -1.10 3.65
C ILE A 73 -11.16 0.27 3.48
N VAL A 74 -10.23 0.59 4.39
CA VAL A 74 -9.54 1.90 4.38
C VAL A 74 -8.59 2.00 3.18
N SER A 75 -7.93 0.90 2.81
CA SER A 75 -7.05 0.85 1.64
C SER A 75 -7.82 0.89 0.33
N THR A 76 -9.02 0.33 0.26
CA THR A 76 -9.93 0.45 -0.90
C THR A 76 -10.27 1.91 -1.13
N TYR A 77 -10.57 2.68 -0.08
CA TYR A 77 -10.77 4.12 -0.19
C TYR A 77 -9.55 4.78 -0.83
N VAL A 78 -8.35 4.58 -0.29
CA VAL A 78 -7.14 5.24 -0.84
C VAL A 78 -6.83 4.79 -2.27
N VAL A 79 -6.71 3.49 -2.51
CA VAL A 79 -6.23 2.94 -3.78
C VAL A 79 -7.26 3.14 -4.89
N ILE A 80 -8.54 2.85 -4.66
CA ILE A 80 -9.54 2.95 -5.72
C ILE A 80 -9.84 4.42 -6.05
N THR A 81 -9.95 5.30 -5.05
CA THR A 81 -10.17 6.74 -5.34
C THR A 81 -8.97 7.36 -6.04
N PHE A 82 -7.74 6.94 -5.72
CA PHE A 82 -6.55 7.35 -6.45
C PHE A 82 -6.55 6.87 -7.91
N LEU A 83 -6.91 5.61 -8.17
CA LEU A 83 -7.01 5.08 -9.54
C LEU A 83 -8.10 5.80 -10.34
N LEU A 84 -9.25 6.08 -9.73
CA LEU A 84 -10.32 6.86 -10.35
C LEU A 84 -9.87 8.30 -10.64
N PHE A 85 -9.08 8.90 -9.76
CA PHE A 85 -8.50 10.23 -9.98
C PHE A 85 -7.56 10.24 -11.19
N ILE A 86 -6.68 9.24 -11.33
CA ILE A 86 -5.82 9.10 -12.51
C ILE A 86 -6.67 8.94 -13.78
N LEU A 87 -7.65 8.04 -13.77
CA LEU A 87 -8.53 7.79 -14.92
C LEU A 87 -9.30 9.04 -15.32
N GLY A 88 -9.89 9.75 -14.36
CA GLY A 88 -10.60 10.99 -14.59
C GLY A 88 -9.70 12.09 -15.15
N SER A 89 -8.48 12.22 -14.62
CA SER A 89 -7.47 13.16 -15.13
C SER A 89 -7.08 12.84 -16.58
N PHE A 90 -6.88 11.55 -16.90
CA PHE A 90 -6.58 11.09 -18.26
C PHE A 90 -7.73 11.39 -19.24
N MET A 91 -8.98 11.24 -18.78
CA MET A 91 -10.18 11.53 -19.57
C MET A 91 -10.54 13.03 -19.60
N LYS A 92 -9.74 13.92 -19.00
CA LYS A 92 -10.00 15.36 -18.87
C LYS A 92 -11.37 15.69 -18.27
N VAL A 93 -11.83 14.85 -17.33
CA VAL A 93 -13.07 15.10 -16.60
C VAL A 93 -12.83 16.27 -15.65
N ASN A 94 -13.60 17.35 -15.82
CA ASN A 94 -13.56 18.49 -14.91
C ASN A 94 -14.30 18.12 -13.62
N PHE A 95 -13.54 17.77 -12.59
CA PHE A 95 -14.07 17.61 -11.26
C PHE A 95 -14.28 18.99 -10.62
N HIS A 96 -15.38 19.23 -9.90
CA HIS A 96 -15.53 20.46 -9.08
C HIS A 96 -14.77 20.24 -7.76
N TYR A 97 -13.78 21.10 -7.47
CA TYR A 97 -12.64 20.76 -6.63
C TYR A 97 -12.79 21.02 -5.11
N ASP A 98 -13.80 21.75 -4.64
CA ASP A 98 -13.82 22.26 -3.25
C ASP A 98 -13.76 21.16 -2.14
N PHE A 99 -14.42 20.01 -2.34
CA PHE A 99 -14.32 18.86 -1.41
C PHE A 99 -13.19 17.87 -1.80
N LEU A 100 -12.80 17.87 -3.07
CA LEU A 100 -11.82 16.93 -3.62
C LEU A 100 -10.37 17.30 -3.28
N GLU A 101 -10.08 18.54 -2.90
CA GLU A 101 -8.75 18.95 -2.43
C GLU A 101 -8.31 18.21 -1.16
N TRP A 102 -9.25 17.87 -0.29
CA TRP A 102 -8.97 17.11 0.94
C TRP A 102 -8.70 15.63 0.69
N ILE A 103 -9.12 15.11 -0.46
CA ILE A 103 -8.97 13.69 -0.78
C ILE A 103 -7.48 13.32 -0.94
N PRO A 104 -6.67 14.01 -1.77
CA PRO A 104 -5.23 13.78 -1.84
C PRO A 104 -4.51 13.93 -0.50
N ILE A 105 -4.91 14.92 0.31
CA ILE A 105 -4.34 15.12 1.66
C ILE A 105 -4.64 13.90 2.54
N SER A 106 -5.87 13.39 2.49
CA SER A 106 -6.26 12.19 3.24
C SER A 106 -5.48 10.95 2.79
N TRP A 107 -5.13 10.82 1.51
CA TRP A 107 -4.29 9.74 1.02
C TRP A 107 -2.87 9.82 1.61
N ILE A 108 -2.27 11.00 1.61
CA ILE A 108 -0.92 11.22 2.18
C ILE A 108 -0.91 10.86 3.67
N ALA A 109 -1.97 11.19 4.41
CA ALA A 109 -2.08 10.87 5.83
C ALA A 109 -2.37 9.38 6.10
N LEU A 110 -3.23 8.73 5.32
CA LEU A 110 -3.66 7.35 5.54
C LEU A 110 -2.64 6.33 5.05
N SER A 111 -1.98 6.57 3.92
CA SER A 111 -1.08 5.60 3.30
C SER A 111 0.09 5.15 4.20
N PRO A 112 0.78 6.00 5.00
CA PRO A 112 1.82 5.55 5.92
C PRO A 112 1.27 4.62 7.01
N VAL A 113 0.08 4.93 7.54
CA VAL A 113 -0.61 4.10 8.54
C VAL A 113 -0.96 2.74 7.94
N LEU A 114 -1.47 2.73 6.72
CA LEU A 114 -1.80 1.51 5.98
C LEU A 114 -0.54 0.69 5.68
N ILE A 115 0.58 1.32 5.32
CA ILE A 115 1.86 0.64 5.08
C ILE A 115 2.33 -0.13 6.31
N ILE A 116 2.27 0.51 7.48
CA ILE A 116 2.64 -0.13 8.74
C ILE A 116 1.64 -1.24 9.09
N GLN A 117 0.34 -0.99 8.95
CA GLN A 117 -0.70 -1.98 9.25
C GLN A 117 -0.57 -3.23 8.35
N SER A 118 -0.28 -3.05 7.07
CA SER A 118 -0.02 -4.15 6.12
C SER A 118 1.18 -5.00 6.57
N LEU A 119 2.29 -4.35 6.95
CA LEU A 119 3.47 -5.06 7.46
C LEU A 119 3.14 -5.87 8.70
N VAL A 120 2.44 -5.28 9.66
CA VAL A 120 2.05 -5.94 10.91
C VAL A 120 1.18 -7.16 10.62
N ILE A 121 0.19 -7.05 9.71
CA ILE A 121 -0.62 -8.19 9.28
C ILE A 121 0.27 -9.30 8.72
N SER A 122 1.21 -8.96 7.85
CA SER A 122 2.14 -9.91 7.22
C SER A 122 3.10 -10.57 8.21
N PHE A 123 3.58 -9.85 9.23
CA PHE A 123 4.37 -10.42 10.32
C PHE A 123 3.56 -11.45 11.11
N TYR A 124 2.33 -11.11 11.50
CA TYR A 124 1.46 -12.03 12.24
C TYR A 124 1.06 -13.26 11.42
N ASP A 125 0.85 -13.12 10.11
CA ASP A 125 0.59 -14.24 9.21
C ASP A 125 1.74 -15.23 9.20
N LYS A 126 2.98 -14.73 9.12
CA LYS A 126 4.18 -15.55 9.12
C LYS A 126 4.35 -16.29 10.45
N GLU A 127 4.13 -15.62 11.57
CA GLU A 127 4.24 -16.23 12.90
C GLU A 127 3.17 -17.31 13.12
N TYR A 128 1.92 -17.04 12.72
CA TYR A 128 0.83 -18.01 12.82
C TYR A 128 1.10 -19.27 11.98
N LYS A 129 1.61 -19.11 10.75
CA LYS A 129 2.01 -20.25 9.91
C LYS A 129 3.16 -21.05 10.52
N LYS A 130 4.13 -20.39 11.17
CA LYS A 130 5.24 -21.06 11.84
C LYS A 130 4.77 -21.92 13.01
N ILE A 131 3.84 -21.41 13.83
CA ILE A 131 3.29 -22.14 14.98
C ILE A 131 2.50 -23.38 14.52
N ASN A 132 1.60 -23.23 13.55
CA ASN A 132 0.72 -24.34 13.13
C ASN A 132 1.37 -25.38 12.21
N HIS A 133 2.57 -25.12 11.68
CA HIS A 133 3.35 -26.13 10.95
C HIS A 133 4.36 -26.87 11.85
N HIS A 134 4.49 -26.48 13.11
CA HIS A 134 5.29 -27.17 14.13
C HIS A 134 4.44 -27.99 15.12
N VAL A 135 3.15 -28.16 14.83
CA VAL A 135 2.20 -29.09 15.49
C VAL A 135 1.77 -30.12 14.45
#